data_AF-A0A2M7U6J0-F1
#
_entry.id   AF-A0A2M7U6J0-F1
#
_cell.length_a   1.000
_cell.length_b   1.000
_cell.length_c   1.000
_cell.angle_alpha   90.00
_cell.angle_beta   90.00
_cell.angle_gamma   90.00
#
_symmetry.space_group_name_H-M   'P 1'
#
loop_
_entity.id
_entity.type
_entity.pdbx_description
1 polymer ?
#
loop_
_entity_poly.entity_id
_entity_poly.type
_entity_poly.pdbx_seq_one_letter_code
_entity_poly.pdbx_strand_id
1 'polypeptide(L)'
;MCEFFFNQPHSTEAVDLLSDKKELLGNIYKKLEGIKEWKANIIGEEMMELVKEKKMKTGEFFMILRIIITGRKISPPLNESMEILGKEECLKRLTKG
;
A
#
# COMPACT_ATOMS: atom_id res chain seq x y z
N MET A 1 14.77 9.08 -6.54
CA MET A 1 13.84 8.00 -6.97
C MET A 1 13.42 7.09 -5.80
N CYS A 2 14.32 6.78 -4.85
CA CYS A 2 14.04 5.87 -3.72
C CYS A 2 14.00 6.56 -2.33
N GLU A 3 13.84 7.88 -2.27
CA GLU A 3 13.83 8.64 -1.01
C GLU A 3 12.74 8.20 -0.03
N PHE A 4 11.66 7.57 -0.52
CA PHE A 4 10.54 7.07 0.28
C PHE A 4 10.93 5.92 1.23
N PHE A 5 12.10 5.31 1.07
CA PHE A 5 12.64 4.35 2.05
C PHE A 5 13.13 5.03 3.32
N PHE A 6 13.61 6.26 3.21
CA PHE A 6 14.22 7.00 4.32
C PHE A 6 13.29 8.06 4.91
N ASN A 7 12.32 8.54 4.14
CA ASN A 7 11.36 9.56 4.56
C ASN A 7 9.93 9.10 4.29
N GLN A 8 9.02 9.37 5.24
CA GLN A 8 7.60 9.15 5.03
C GLN A 8 7.08 10.10 3.95
N PRO A 9 6.27 9.60 3.00
CA PRO A 9 5.70 10.46 1.98
C PRO A 9 4.76 11.49 2.58
N HIS A 10 5.04 12.77 2.33
CA HIS A 10 4.21 13.92 2.70
C HIS A 10 3.23 14.31 1.57
N SER A 11 2.85 13.36 0.70
CA SER A 11 2.13 13.67 -0.54
C SER A 11 0.66 14.01 -0.28
N THR A 12 0.29 15.27 -0.55
CA THR A 12 -1.09 15.79 -0.59
C THR A 12 -2.00 15.03 -1.57
N GLU A 13 -1.45 14.47 -2.65
CA GLU A 13 -2.19 13.64 -3.61
C GLU A 13 -2.77 12.35 -2.98
N ALA A 14 -2.13 11.84 -1.93
CA ALA A 14 -2.68 10.71 -1.19
C ALA A 14 -3.94 11.15 -0.45
N VAL A 15 -3.90 12.30 0.23
CA VAL A 15 -4.99 12.82 1.08
C VAL A 15 -6.32 12.93 0.33
N ASP A 16 -6.31 13.43 -0.91
CA ASP A 16 -7.53 13.55 -1.71
C ASP A 16 -8.12 12.18 -2.09
N LEU A 17 -7.27 11.21 -2.44
CA LEU A 17 -7.67 9.83 -2.75
C LEU A 17 -8.15 9.05 -1.51
N LEU A 18 -7.73 9.47 -0.32
CA LEU A 18 -7.99 8.81 0.96
C LEU A 18 -9.36 9.19 1.55
N SER A 19 -9.85 10.40 1.28
CA SER A 19 -11.14 10.93 1.74
C SER A 19 -12.31 9.97 1.47
N ASP A 20 -12.39 9.45 0.24
CA ASP A 20 -13.48 8.60 -0.24
C ASP A 20 -13.20 7.10 -0.13
N LYS A 21 -11.99 6.70 0.26
CA LYS A 21 -11.55 5.29 0.25
C LYS A 21 -11.17 4.74 1.63
N LYS A 22 -11.67 5.35 2.72
CA LYS A 22 -11.44 4.89 4.10
C LYS A 22 -11.74 3.41 4.32
N GLU A 23 -12.83 2.90 3.74
CA GLU A 23 -13.16 1.47 3.83
C GLU A 23 -12.08 0.60 3.19
N LEU A 24 -11.60 0.97 2.00
CA LEU A 24 -10.54 0.26 1.29
C LEU A 24 -9.26 0.19 2.12
N LEU A 25 -8.86 1.30 2.73
CA LEU A 25 -7.68 1.35 3.62
C LEU A 25 -7.81 0.42 4.81
N GLY A 26 -8.98 0.41 5.46
CA GLY A 26 -9.24 -0.49 6.58
C GLY A 26 -9.11 -1.96 6.18
N ASN A 27 -9.55 -2.31 4.96
CA ASN A 27 -9.41 -3.67 4.44
C ASN A 27 -7.94 -4.01 4.09
N ILE A 28 -7.22 -3.09 3.43
CA ILE A 28 -5.79 -3.26 3.14
C ILE A 28 -5.00 -3.44 4.43
N TYR A 29 -5.26 -2.58 5.42
CA TYR A 29 -4.62 -2.65 6.74
C TYR A 29 -4.83 -4.02 7.38
N LYS A 30 -6.08 -4.49 7.48
CA LYS A 30 -6.41 -5.79 8.08
C LYS A 30 -5.73 -6.96 7.36
N LYS A 31 -5.74 -6.93 6.02
CA LYS A 31 -5.14 -7.99 5.20
C LYS A 31 -3.62 -8.03 5.38
N LEU A 32 -2.95 -6.88 5.35
CA LEU A 32 -1.50 -6.77 5.59
C LEU A 32 -1.11 -7.08 7.05
N GLU A 33 -1.94 -6.69 8.02
CA GLU A 33 -1.72 -7.01 9.44
C GLU A 33 -1.76 -8.53 9.67
N GLY A 34 -2.56 -9.27 8.91
CA GLY A 34 -2.63 -10.73 8.95
C GLY A 34 -1.40 -11.47 8.41
N ILE A 35 -0.54 -10.80 7.62
CA ILE A 35 0.65 -11.43 7.01
C ILE A 35 1.68 -11.74 8.10
N LYS A 36 2.00 -13.02 8.29
CA LYS A 36 3.03 -13.47 9.25
C LYS A 36 4.44 -13.36 8.68
N GLU A 37 4.60 -13.77 7.42
CA GLU A 37 5.88 -13.74 6.72
C GLU A 37 5.90 -12.58 5.72
N TRP A 38 6.65 -11.53 6.03
CA TRP A 38 6.62 -10.29 5.25
C TRP A 38 7.53 -10.36 4.01
N LYS A 39 7.01 -10.97 2.94
CA LYS A 39 7.72 -11.18 1.66
C LYS A 39 6.95 -10.63 0.47
N ALA A 40 7.65 -10.13 -0.55
CA ALA A 40 7.03 -9.47 -1.70
C ALA A 40 6.01 -10.35 -2.46
N ASN A 41 6.27 -11.65 -2.58
CA ASN A 41 5.34 -12.61 -3.19
C ASN A 41 4.04 -12.72 -2.38
N ILE A 42 4.15 -12.93 -1.06
CA ILE A 42 3.01 -13.09 -0.14
C ILE A 42 2.18 -11.79 -0.09
N ILE A 43 2.85 -10.64 0.03
CA ILE A 43 2.20 -9.32 -0.02
C ILE A 43 1.41 -9.17 -1.33
N GLY A 44 2.03 -9.54 -2.46
CA GLY A 44 1.38 -9.47 -3.77
C GLY A 44 0.14 -10.35 -3.88
N GLU A 45 0.22 -11.60 -3.40
CA GLU A 45 -0.88 -12.56 -3.40
C GLU A 45 -2.06 -12.06 -2.55
N GLU A 46 -1.80 -11.66 -1.31
CA GLU A 46 -2.82 -11.17 -0.37
C GLU A 46 -3.52 -9.90 -0.88
N MET A 47 -2.76 -8.99 -1.52
CA MET A 47 -3.33 -7.80 -2.16
C MET A 47 -4.14 -8.15 -3.41
N MET A 48 -3.71 -9.12 -4.21
CA MET A 48 -4.46 -9.62 -5.36
C MET A 48 -5.76 -10.31 -4.96
N GLU A 49 -5.78 -11.04 -3.85
CA GLU A 49 -7.02 -11.58 -3.28
C GLU A 49 -7.98 -10.46 -2.92
N LEU A 50 -7.50 -9.42 -2.22
CA LEU A 50 -8.34 -8.29 -1.82
C LEU A 50 -8.93 -7.54 -3.05
N VAL A 51 -8.16 -7.41 -4.14
CA VAL A 51 -8.64 -6.87 -5.41
C VAL A 51 -9.83 -7.68 -5.93
N LYS A 52 -9.74 -9.01 -5.90
CA LYS A 52 -10.81 -9.92 -6.35
C LYS A 52 -12.04 -9.82 -5.45
N GLU A 53 -11.85 -9.83 -4.14
CA GLU A 53 -12.93 -9.72 -3.15
C GLU A 53 -13.73 -8.42 -3.30
N LYS A 54 -13.02 -7.30 -3.50
CA LYS A 54 -13.64 -5.98 -3.70
C LYS A 54 -14.05 -5.72 -5.14
N LYS A 55 -13.86 -6.68 -6.05
CA LYS A 55 -14.15 -6.58 -7.49
C LYS A 55 -13.58 -5.31 -8.12
N MET A 56 -12.39 -4.91 -7.69
CA MET A 56 -11.72 -3.70 -8.16
C MET A 56 -10.89 -3.97 -9.41
N LYS A 57 -10.59 -2.92 -10.17
CA LYS A 57 -9.59 -3.00 -11.24
C LYS A 57 -8.20 -3.07 -10.60
N THR A 58 -7.43 -4.10 -10.95
CA THR A 58 -6.06 -4.31 -10.43
C THR A 58 -5.18 -3.07 -10.58
N GLY A 59 -5.17 -2.45 -11.77
CA GLY A 59 -4.35 -1.26 -12.02
C GLY A 59 -4.70 -0.07 -11.11
N GLU A 60 -5.99 0.16 -10.85
CA GLU A 60 -6.44 1.24 -9.96
C GLU A 60 -6.05 0.95 -8.52
N PHE A 61 -6.30 -0.26 -8.03
CA PHE A 61 -5.97 -0.66 -6.66
C PHE A 61 -4.47 -0.53 -6.38
N PHE A 62 -3.63 -1.08 -7.26
CA PHE A 62 -2.17 -1.02 -7.07
C PHE A 62 -1.62 0.39 -7.25
N MET A 63 -2.26 1.24 -8.05
CA MET A 63 -1.90 2.66 -8.13
C MET A 63 -2.19 3.37 -6.81
N ILE A 64 -3.38 3.14 -6.22
CA ILE A 64 -3.75 3.71 -4.92
C ILE A 64 -2.78 3.24 -3.84
N LEU A 65 -2.56 1.92 -3.71
CA LEU A 65 -1.64 1.36 -2.73
C LEU A 65 -0.22 1.93 -2.90
N ARG A 66 0.25 2.09 -4.15
CA ARG A 66 1.56 2.67 -4.43
C ARG A 66 1.66 4.11 -3.95
N ILE A 67 0.66 4.94 -4.21
CA ILE A 67 0.66 6.34 -3.77
C ILE A 67 0.66 6.39 -2.23
N ILE A 68 -0.12 5.54 -1.56
CA ILE A 68 -0.18 5.55 -0.09
C ILE A 68 1.15 5.13 0.53
N ILE A 69 1.76 4.06 0.01
CA ILE A 69 3.01 3.53 0.56
C ILE A 69 4.21 4.38 0.18
N THR A 70 4.29 4.89 -1.05
CA THR A 70 5.51 5.52 -1.59
C THR A 70 5.38 7.04 -1.79
N GLY A 71 4.17 7.59 -1.76
CA GLY A 71 3.86 8.98 -2.09
C GLY A 71 4.03 9.35 -3.56
N ARG A 72 4.19 8.36 -4.44
CA ARG A 72 4.53 8.59 -5.85
C ARG A 72 3.74 7.64 -6.74
N LYS A 73 3.37 8.12 -7.94
CA LYS A 73 2.74 7.30 -8.99
C LYS A 73 3.71 6.32 -9.66
N ILE A 74 5.01 6.67 -9.67
CA ILE A 74 6.09 5.87 -10.24
C ILE A 74 7.09 5.55 -9.13
N SER A 75 7.38 4.26 -8.97
CA SER A 75 8.28 3.71 -7.95
C SER A 75 8.90 2.40 -8.47
N PRO A 76 9.92 1.85 -7.79
CA PRO A 76 10.32 0.45 -7.97
C PRO A 76 9.14 -0.51 -7.76
N PRO A 77 9.31 -1.82 -7.99
CA PRO A 77 8.26 -2.81 -7.75
C PRO A 77 7.67 -2.64 -6.35
N LEU A 78 6.35 -2.46 -6.28
CA LEU A 78 5.68 -2.03 -5.05
C LEU A 78 5.85 -3.06 -3.93
N ASN A 79 5.66 -4.34 -4.24
CA ASN A 79 5.71 -5.39 -3.24
C ASN A 79 7.13 -5.57 -2.68
N GLU A 80 8.16 -5.49 -3.52
CA GLU A 80 9.57 -5.47 -3.08
C GLU A 80 9.86 -4.23 -2.23
N SER A 81 9.32 -3.08 -2.62
CA SER A 81 9.44 -1.85 -1.83
C SER A 81 8.78 -2.00 -0.46
N MET A 82 7.62 -2.65 -0.38
CA MET A 82 6.93 -2.96 0.88
C MET A 82 7.72 -3.96 1.73
N GLU A 83 8.33 -4.97 1.12
CA GLU A 83 9.23 -5.91 1.81
C GLU A 83 10.41 -5.16 2.45
N ILE A 84 11.07 -4.27 1.70
CA ILE A 84 12.21 -3.48 2.19
C ILE A 84 11.80 -2.50 3.29
N LEU A 85 10.64 -1.83 3.16
CA LEU A 85 10.12 -0.92 4.18
C LEU A 85 9.78 -1.64 5.50
N GLY A 86 9.34 -2.89 5.39
CA GLY A 86 8.87 -3.68 6.51
C GLY A 86 7.42 -3.40 6.89
N LYS A 87 6.84 -4.36 7.62
CA LYS A 87 5.41 -4.40 7.97
C LYS A 87 4.95 -3.18 8.75
N GLU A 88 5.66 -2.85 9.83
CA GLU A 88 5.26 -1.77 10.75
C GLU A 88 5.18 -0.42 10.03
N GLU A 89 6.17 -0.12 9.19
CA GLU A 89 6.21 1.13 8.44
C GLU A 89 5.10 1.19 7.37
N CYS A 90 4.82 0.09 6.67
CA CYS A 90 3.70 0.02 5.73
C CYS A 90 2.34 0.23 6.44
N LEU A 91 2.11 -0.43 7.58
CA LEU A 91 0.88 -0.26 8.36
C LEU A 91 0.74 1.17 8.89
N LYS A 92 1.83 1.76 9.38
CA LYS A 92 1.84 3.15 9.84
C LYS A 92 1.47 4.12 8.72
N ARG A 93 1.98 3.92 7.49
CA ARG A 93 1.62 4.75 6.32
C ARG A 93 0.15 4.64 5.94
N LEU A 94 -0.49 3.49 6.17
CA LEU A 94 -1.93 3.31 5.93
C LEU A 94 -2.82 4.01 6.97
N THR A 95 -2.32 4.18 8.21
CA THR A 95 -3.08 4.80 9.32
C THR A 95 -2.98 6.32 9.39
N LYS A 96 -1.90 6.90 8.85
CA LYS A 96 -1.67 8.37 8.84
C LYS A 96 -2.21 9.06 7.58
N GLY A 97 -2.74 8.29 6.64
CA GLY A 97 -3.37 8.76 5.43
C GLY A 97 -4.80 9.23 5.64
#